data_AF-A0A316XJQ6-F1
#
_entry.id   AF-A0A316XJQ6-F1
#
_cell.length_a   1.000
_cell.length_b   1.000
_cell.length_c   1.000
_cell.angle_alpha   90.00
_cell.angle_beta   90.00
_cell.angle_gamma   90.00
#
_symmetry.space_group_name_H-M   'P 1'
#
loop_
_entity.id
_entity.type
_entity.pdbx_description
1 polymer ?
#
loop_
_entity_poly.entity_id
_entity_poly.type
_entity_poly.pdbx_seq_one_letter_code
_entity_poly.pdbx_strand_id
1 'polypeptide(L)'
;MISNGTGLSGYITIFWQFSWPEWVVFSLVINVFLYLFSIGLYIFIDKTCRKKPLQETDHSITTSDLFLSLFTVVCNSLVLLTGAFLWKNKWIEIGESMSVGVIFLEVVALLLFMDLFMYFFHYAAHLPWVYKMLHGKHHEHVSTNFLSLFVLHPFETIGFGLMMLVVLMGYDFSVISISVYLMINLIWGTIGHLNREFFPASFDKLLVGTTRFHNQHHLDETKNFGFYTSIWDRLFGTYR
;
A
#
# COMPACT_ATOMS: atom_id res chain seq x y z
N MET A 1 39.32 -15.24 10.91
CA MET A 1 38.29 -16.07 10.26
C MET A 1 37.15 -15.16 9.88
N ILE A 2 36.88 -15.08 8.58
CA ILE A 2 35.81 -14.27 8.00
C ILE A 2 34.51 -14.86 8.51
N SER A 3 33.77 -14.09 9.31
CA SER A 3 32.41 -14.44 9.66
C SER A 3 31.62 -14.47 8.34
N ASN A 4 31.16 -15.66 7.96
CA ASN A 4 30.21 -15.84 6.88
C ASN A 4 28.97 -15.04 7.26
N GLY A 5 28.88 -13.81 6.73
CA GLY A 5 27.68 -13.00 6.81
C GLY A 5 26.51 -13.85 6.35
N THR A 6 25.57 -14.07 7.26
CA THR A 6 24.26 -14.68 6.98
C THR A 6 23.72 -14.10 5.67
N GLY A 7 23.22 -14.91 4.76
CA GLY A 7 22.95 -14.50 3.36
C GLY A 7 22.18 -13.19 3.17
N LEU A 8 21.38 -12.76 4.17
CA LEU A 8 20.69 -11.48 4.18
C LEU A 8 21.59 -10.24 4.35
N SER A 9 22.64 -10.32 5.16
CA SER A 9 23.58 -9.19 5.35
C SER A 9 24.34 -8.89 4.06
N GLY A 10 24.52 -9.90 3.20
CA GLY A 10 25.03 -9.76 1.85
C GLY A 10 24.17 -8.85 0.97
N TYR A 11 22.85 -9.01 0.98
CA TYR A 11 21.94 -8.17 0.17
C TYR A 11 21.90 -6.73 0.66
N ILE A 12 21.85 -6.51 1.98
CA ILE A 12 21.90 -5.17 2.56
C ILE A 12 23.22 -4.49 2.17
N THR A 13 24.33 -5.22 2.19
CA THR A 13 25.65 -4.70 1.77
C THR A 13 25.67 -4.30 0.29
N ILE A 14 25.03 -5.07 -0.60
CA ILE A 14 24.92 -4.72 -2.02
C ILE A 14 24.17 -3.39 -2.20
N PHE A 15 23.00 -3.24 -1.59
CA PHE A 15 22.22 -2.00 -1.67
C PHE A 15 22.94 -0.82 -0.99
N TRP A 16 23.69 -1.07 0.08
CA TRP A 16 24.52 -0.04 0.71
C TRP A 16 25.62 0.48 -0.23
N GLN A 17 26.10 -0.34 -1.17
CA GLN A 17 27.13 0.05 -2.13
C GLN A 17 26.59 0.75 -3.39
N PHE A 18 25.28 0.70 -3.64
CA PHE A 18 24.68 1.38 -4.78
C PHE A 18 25.00 2.88 -4.80
N SER A 19 25.41 3.37 -5.96
CA SER A 19 25.47 4.78 -6.35
C SER A 19 24.07 5.35 -6.54
N TRP A 20 23.95 6.68 -6.58
CA TRP A 20 22.65 7.34 -6.79
C TRP A 20 21.99 6.98 -8.14
N PRO A 21 22.71 6.91 -9.27
CA PRO A 21 22.12 6.43 -10.52
C PRO A 21 21.58 5.00 -10.41
N GLU A 22 22.30 4.09 -9.74
CA GLU A 22 21.83 2.71 -9.52
C GLU A 22 20.56 2.69 -8.65
N TRP A 23 20.50 3.52 -7.61
CA TRP A 23 19.29 3.70 -6.81
C TRP A 23 18.10 4.22 -7.63
N VAL A 24 18.32 5.20 -8.52
CA VAL A 24 17.27 5.74 -9.39
C VAL A 24 16.74 4.64 -10.30
N VAL A 25 17.63 3.91 -10.99
CA VAL A 25 17.24 2.80 -11.86
C VAL A 25 16.51 1.71 -11.08
N PHE A 26 17.06 1.28 -9.94
CA PHE A 26 16.44 0.26 -9.09
C PHE A 26 15.05 0.68 -8.63
N SER A 27 14.90 1.91 -8.14
CA SER A 27 13.63 2.44 -7.63
C SER A 27 12.53 2.44 -8.71
N LEU A 28 12.88 2.81 -9.94
CA LEU A 28 11.93 2.82 -11.04
C LEU A 28 11.58 1.40 -11.48
N VAL A 29 12.58 0.54 -11.65
CA VAL A 29 12.39 -0.85 -12.09
C VAL A 29 11.51 -1.62 -11.10
N ILE A 30 11.79 -1.52 -9.80
CA ILE A 30 11.00 -2.24 -8.80
C ILE A 30 9.56 -1.72 -8.73
N ASN A 31 9.34 -0.41 -8.81
CA ASN A 31 7.98 0.14 -8.79
C ASN A 31 7.19 -0.18 -10.07
N VAL A 32 7.84 -0.21 -11.25
CA VAL A 32 7.21 -0.71 -12.48
C VAL A 32 6.85 -2.19 -12.35
N PHE A 33 7.75 -3.01 -11.79
CA PHE A 33 7.47 -4.42 -11.56
C PHE A 33 6.28 -4.62 -10.61
N LEU A 34 6.24 -3.91 -9.48
CA LEU A 34 5.15 -3.98 -8.50
C LEU A 34 3.82 -3.49 -9.08
N TYR A 35 3.85 -2.43 -9.90
CA TYR A 35 2.69 -1.95 -10.64
C TYR A 35 2.12 -3.01 -11.59
N LEU A 36 2.97 -3.62 -12.42
CA LEU A 36 2.58 -4.70 -13.33
C LEU A 36 2.11 -5.95 -12.57
N PHE A 37 2.74 -6.27 -11.44
CA PHE A 37 2.31 -7.36 -10.57
C PHE A 37 0.90 -7.14 -10.03
N SER A 38 0.58 -5.94 -9.54
CA SER A 38 -0.76 -5.59 -9.05
C SER A 38 -1.82 -5.68 -10.16
N ILE A 39 -1.53 -5.16 -11.35
CA ILE A 39 -2.41 -5.32 -12.53
C ILE A 39 -2.63 -6.81 -12.85
N GLY A 40 -1.54 -7.59 -12.88
CA GLY A 40 -1.62 -9.03 -13.15
C GLY A 40 -2.44 -9.78 -12.10
N LEU A 41 -2.26 -9.45 -10.83
CA LEU A 41 -3.01 -10.01 -9.71
C LEU A 41 -4.49 -9.67 -9.81
N TYR A 42 -4.83 -8.41 -10.08
CA TYR A 42 -6.21 -7.98 -10.31
C TYR A 42 -6.86 -8.80 -11.42
N ILE A 43 -6.23 -8.86 -12.60
CA ILE A 43 -6.77 -9.55 -13.77
C ILE A 43 -6.92 -11.05 -13.49
N PHE A 44 -5.96 -11.64 -12.79
CA PHE A 44 -6.03 -13.05 -12.39
C PHE A 44 -7.24 -13.31 -11.48
N ILE A 45 -7.44 -12.50 -10.45
CA ILE A 45 -8.58 -12.67 -9.53
C ILE A 45 -9.90 -12.40 -10.25
N ASP A 46 -10.01 -11.34 -11.05
CA ASP A 46 -11.23 -11.02 -11.79
C ASP A 46 -11.65 -12.14 -12.75
N LYS A 47 -10.68 -12.80 -13.41
CA LYS A 47 -10.95 -13.93 -14.33
C LYS A 47 -11.24 -15.25 -13.61
N THR A 48 -10.74 -15.46 -12.40
CA THR A 48 -10.87 -16.74 -11.67
C THR A 48 -11.99 -16.74 -10.63
N CYS A 49 -12.35 -15.56 -10.10
CA CYS A 49 -13.42 -15.40 -9.12
C CYS A 49 -14.80 -15.52 -9.78
N ARG A 50 -15.56 -16.55 -9.39
CA ARG A 50 -16.89 -16.85 -9.96
C ARG A 50 -18.04 -16.02 -9.37
N LYS A 51 -17.77 -15.15 -8.40
CA LYS A 51 -18.79 -14.31 -7.78
C LYS A 51 -19.21 -13.17 -8.71
N LYS A 52 -20.43 -12.68 -8.54
CA LYS A 52 -20.93 -11.54 -9.31
C LYS A 52 -20.12 -10.26 -8.97
N PRO A 53 -20.00 -9.33 -9.93
CA PRO A 53 -19.47 -8.00 -9.65
C PRO A 53 -20.24 -7.30 -8.52
N LEU A 54 -19.57 -6.43 -7.78
CA LEU A 54 -20.16 -5.60 -6.73
C LEU A 54 -20.93 -4.41 -7.33
N GLN A 55 -20.46 -3.88 -8.46
CA GLN A 55 -21.09 -2.79 -9.21
C GLN A 55 -21.65 -3.30 -10.55
N GLU A 56 -22.78 -2.73 -10.98
CA GLU A 56 -23.46 -3.14 -12.23
C GLU A 56 -22.75 -2.64 -13.49
N THR A 57 -22.13 -1.47 -13.41
CA THR A 57 -21.45 -0.81 -14.53
C THR A 57 -19.97 -0.62 -14.22
N ASP A 58 -19.12 -1.09 -15.12
CA ASP A 58 -17.67 -0.88 -15.01
C ASP A 58 -17.29 0.58 -15.27
N HIS A 59 -16.31 1.09 -14.50
CA HIS A 59 -15.71 2.40 -14.76
C HIS A 59 -14.73 2.28 -15.93
N SER A 60 -14.99 3.04 -17.00
CA SER A 60 -14.11 3.10 -18.17
C SER A 60 -12.78 3.78 -17.84
N ILE A 61 -11.66 3.18 -18.26
CA ILE A 61 -10.34 3.78 -18.08
C ILE A 61 -10.17 4.98 -19.01
N THR A 62 -9.86 6.13 -18.43
CA THR A 62 -9.58 7.38 -19.15
C THR A 62 -8.08 7.62 -19.34
N THR A 63 -7.72 8.56 -20.22
CA THR A 63 -6.33 8.99 -20.37
C THR A 63 -5.76 9.61 -19.09
N SER A 64 -6.59 10.29 -18.30
CA SER A 64 -6.17 10.84 -17.01
C SER A 64 -5.78 9.74 -16.03
N ASP A 65 -6.48 8.61 -16.05
CA ASP A 65 -6.22 7.49 -15.14
C ASP A 65 -4.91 6.80 -15.50
N LEU A 66 -4.63 6.65 -16.81
CA LEU A 66 -3.33 6.17 -17.29
C LEU A 66 -2.20 7.11 -16.89
N PHE A 67 -2.39 8.42 -17.01
CA PHE A 67 -1.38 9.39 -16.60
C PHE A 67 -1.12 9.34 -15.09
N LEU A 68 -2.18 9.40 -14.26
CA LEU A 68 -2.07 9.39 -12.81
C LEU A 68 -1.47 8.07 -12.29
N SER A 69 -1.90 6.93 -12.82
CA SER A 69 -1.34 5.63 -12.43
C SER A 69 0.15 5.51 -12.73
N LEU A 70 0.61 5.96 -13.90
CA LEU A 70 2.04 6.02 -14.23
C LEU A 70 2.78 7.05 -13.37
N PHE A 71 2.15 8.18 -13.06
CA PHE A 71 2.75 9.20 -12.20
C PHE A 71 2.91 8.71 -10.76
N THR A 72 1.97 7.90 -10.26
CA THR A 72 2.07 7.22 -8.96
C THR A 72 3.30 6.31 -8.90
N VAL A 73 3.68 5.63 -9.98
CA VAL A 73 4.93 4.85 -10.06
C VAL A 73 6.16 5.75 -9.86
N VAL A 74 6.16 6.94 -10.47
CA VAL A 74 7.23 7.94 -10.28
C VAL A 74 7.26 8.44 -8.84
N CYS A 75 6.12 8.79 -8.25
CA CYS A 75 6.03 9.22 -6.86
C CYS A 75 6.53 8.15 -5.88
N ASN A 76 6.13 6.88 -6.06
CA ASN A 76 6.62 5.78 -5.22
C ASN A 76 8.13 5.56 -5.40
N SER A 77 8.67 5.77 -6.61
CA SER A 77 10.12 5.73 -6.84
C SER A 77 10.84 6.85 -6.06
N LEU A 78 10.28 8.06 -6.03
CA LEU A 78 10.81 9.18 -5.24
C LEU A 78 10.75 8.91 -3.72
N VAL A 79 9.67 8.29 -3.24
CA VAL A 79 9.55 7.87 -1.84
C VAL A 79 10.63 6.85 -1.49
N LEU A 80 10.85 5.84 -2.34
CA LEU A 80 11.90 4.85 -2.13
C LEU A 80 13.29 5.50 -2.11
N LEU A 81 13.56 6.41 -3.05
CA LEU A 81 14.81 7.19 -3.06
C LEU A 81 15.00 8.02 -1.79
N THR A 82 13.92 8.60 -1.28
CA THR A 82 13.93 9.33 0.00
C THR A 82 14.25 8.38 1.15
N GLY A 83 13.66 7.19 1.19
CA GLY A 83 14.00 6.16 2.17
C GLY A 83 15.47 5.71 2.09
N ALA A 84 15.98 5.50 0.88
CA ALA A 84 17.39 5.16 0.66
C ALA A 84 18.33 6.28 1.14
N PHE A 85 17.95 7.54 0.91
CA PHE A 85 18.67 8.71 1.44
C PHE A 85 18.67 8.76 2.95
N LEU A 86 17.51 8.59 3.60
CA LEU A 86 17.42 8.56 5.05
C LEU A 86 18.25 7.42 5.65
N TRP A 87 18.22 6.24 5.03
CA TRP A 87 19.04 5.09 5.45
C TRP A 87 20.54 5.34 5.30
N LYS A 88 20.99 5.86 4.15
CA LYS A 88 22.40 6.22 3.91
C LYS A 88 22.92 7.26 4.90
N ASN A 89 22.06 8.16 5.36
CA ASN A 89 22.38 9.20 6.33
C ASN A 89 22.09 8.82 7.79
N LYS A 90 21.78 7.54 8.08
CA LYS A 90 21.53 7.02 9.44
C LYS A 90 20.33 7.64 10.17
N TRP A 91 19.36 8.16 9.42
CA TRP A 91 18.05 8.55 9.95
C TRP A 91 17.10 7.35 10.06
N ILE A 92 17.32 6.33 9.23
CA ILE A 92 16.68 5.03 9.31
C ILE A 92 17.80 4.01 9.47
N GLU A 93 17.63 3.05 10.37
CA GLU A 93 18.46 1.85 10.43
C GLU A 93 17.62 0.63 10.05
N ILE A 94 18.27 -0.36 9.44
CA ILE A 94 17.61 -1.59 9.00
C ILE A 94 18.12 -2.71 9.88
N GLY A 95 17.20 -3.35 10.60
CA GLY A 95 17.53 -4.46 11.48
C GLY A 95 17.99 -5.71 10.71
N GLU A 96 18.78 -6.54 11.36
CA GLU A 96 19.25 -7.83 10.82
C GLU A 96 18.57 -9.04 11.48
N SER A 97 17.40 -8.85 12.10
CA SER A 97 16.71 -9.93 12.80
C SER A 97 16.34 -11.08 11.84
N MET A 98 16.73 -12.30 12.21
CA MET A 98 16.44 -13.53 11.46
C MET A 98 15.44 -14.45 12.18
N SER A 99 15.00 -14.09 13.38
CA SER A 99 14.06 -14.91 14.13
C SER A 99 12.66 -14.77 13.54
N VAL A 100 12.06 -15.88 13.12
CA VAL A 100 10.70 -15.91 12.55
C VAL A 100 9.69 -15.27 13.49
N GLY A 101 9.82 -15.47 14.81
CA GLY A 101 8.93 -14.85 15.80
C GLY A 101 9.06 -13.34 15.86
N VAL A 102 10.29 -12.81 15.74
CA VAL A 102 10.53 -11.35 15.71
C VAL A 102 10.01 -10.76 14.40
N ILE A 103 10.30 -11.40 13.26
CA ILE A 103 9.79 -10.97 11.95
C ILE A 103 8.26 -10.93 11.95
N PHE A 104 7.61 -11.95 12.51
CA PHE A 104 6.16 -11.97 12.63
C PHE A 104 5.62 -10.79 13.44
N LEU A 105 6.21 -10.52 14.62
CA LEU A 105 5.80 -9.39 15.46
C LEU A 105 6.06 -8.04 14.79
N GLU A 106 7.18 -7.89 14.08
CA GLU A 106 7.51 -6.71 13.30
C GLU A 106 6.50 -6.47 12.17
N VAL A 107 6.12 -7.50 11.42
CA VAL A 107 5.10 -7.40 10.37
C VAL A 107 3.74 -7.03 10.96
N VAL A 108 3.35 -7.63 12.09
CA VAL A 108 2.11 -7.27 12.81
C VAL A 108 2.16 -5.81 13.26
N ALA A 109 3.28 -5.35 13.81
CA ALA A 109 3.45 -3.96 14.22
C ALA A 109 3.35 -3.01 13.02
N LEU A 110 4.03 -3.30 11.91
CA LEU A 110 3.94 -2.52 10.68
C LEU A 110 2.49 -2.43 10.17
N LEU A 111 1.77 -3.56 10.14
CA LEU A 111 0.36 -3.57 9.75
C LEU A 111 -0.49 -2.68 10.66
N LEU A 112 -0.36 -2.78 11.98
CA LEU A 112 -1.18 -2.01 12.92
C LEU A 112 -0.87 -0.50 12.88
N PHE A 113 0.41 -0.13 12.85
CA PHE A 113 0.80 1.29 12.79
C PHE A 113 0.40 1.92 11.45
N MET A 114 0.64 1.20 10.36
CA MET A 114 0.27 1.71 9.04
C MET A 114 -1.25 1.76 8.89
N ASP A 115 -2.01 0.77 9.37
CA ASP A 115 -3.48 0.84 9.34
C ASP A 115 -4.02 2.06 10.11
N LEU A 116 -3.44 2.34 11.28
CA LEU A 116 -3.82 3.50 12.09
C LEU A 116 -3.53 4.82 11.37
N PHE A 117 -2.33 4.96 10.82
CA PHE A 117 -1.95 6.16 10.08
C PHE A 117 -2.78 6.31 8.80
N MET A 118 -3.04 5.21 8.10
CA MET A 118 -3.91 5.17 6.92
C MET A 118 -5.32 5.61 7.26
N TYR A 119 -5.88 5.14 8.38
CA TYR A 119 -7.21 5.55 8.84
C TYR A 119 -7.32 7.07 8.98
N PHE A 120 -6.39 7.71 9.71
CA PHE A 120 -6.42 9.16 9.90
C PHE A 120 -6.10 9.93 8.63
N PHE A 121 -5.15 9.44 7.83
CA PHE A 121 -4.80 10.06 6.55
C PHE A 121 -6.00 10.04 5.60
N HIS A 122 -6.66 8.90 5.49
CA HIS A 122 -7.81 8.71 4.63
C HIS A 122 -9.01 9.53 5.12
N TYR A 123 -9.29 9.52 6.43
CA TYR A 123 -10.30 10.40 7.02
C TYR A 123 -10.01 11.89 6.70
N ALA A 124 -8.74 12.32 6.81
CA ALA A 124 -8.34 13.68 6.47
C ALA A 124 -8.47 13.98 4.96
N ALA A 125 -8.22 13.00 4.10
CA ALA A 125 -8.41 13.10 2.65
C ALA A 125 -9.88 13.36 2.27
N HIS A 126 -10.81 12.93 3.13
CA HIS A 126 -12.26 13.15 2.99
C HIS A 126 -12.77 14.47 3.59
N LEU A 127 -11.90 15.28 4.18
CA LEU A 127 -12.31 16.63 4.59
C LEU A 127 -12.69 17.45 3.34
N PRO A 128 -13.76 18.26 3.36
CA PRO A 128 -14.38 18.80 2.14
C PRO A 128 -13.43 19.50 1.16
N TRP A 129 -12.47 20.28 1.68
CA TRP A 129 -11.48 20.98 0.86
C TRP A 129 -10.40 20.04 0.32
N VAL A 130 -9.94 19.09 1.14
CA VAL A 130 -8.91 18.11 0.76
C VAL A 130 -9.46 17.14 -0.27
N TYR A 131 -10.69 16.66 -0.06
CA TYR A 131 -11.39 15.75 -0.96
C TYR A 131 -11.49 16.35 -2.36
N LYS A 132 -12.02 17.56 -2.47
CA LYS A 132 -12.19 18.22 -3.77
C LYS A 132 -10.86 18.42 -4.51
N MET A 133 -9.76 18.60 -3.79
CA MET A 133 -8.45 18.88 -4.36
C MET A 133 -7.68 17.61 -4.71
N LEU A 134 -7.76 16.57 -3.88
CA LEU A 134 -6.88 15.41 -3.92
C LEU A 134 -7.66 14.13 -4.19
N HIS A 135 -8.61 13.79 -3.32
CA HIS A 135 -9.17 12.45 -3.25
C HIS A 135 -10.38 12.23 -4.17
N GLY A 136 -11.06 13.29 -4.61
CA GLY A 136 -12.26 13.19 -5.44
C GLY A 136 -12.03 12.47 -6.77
N LYS A 137 -10.83 12.60 -7.36
CA LYS A 137 -10.47 11.89 -8.60
C LYS A 137 -10.41 10.37 -8.38
N HIS A 138 -9.96 9.92 -7.21
CA HIS A 138 -9.97 8.51 -6.83
C HIS A 138 -11.41 7.98 -6.73
N HIS A 139 -12.31 8.77 -6.14
CA HIS A 139 -13.74 8.42 -5.96
C HIS A 139 -14.57 8.45 -7.25
N GLU A 140 -14.03 8.93 -8.38
CA GLU A 140 -14.66 8.70 -9.69
C GLU A 140 -14.73 7.20 -10.02
N HIS A 141 -13.86 6.38 -9.42
CA HIS A 141 -13.78 4.93 -9.62
C HIS A 141 -14.73 4.14 -8.70
N VAL A 142 -16.02 4.51 -8.64
CA VAL A 142 -17.02 3.79 -7.82
C VAL A 142 -17.06 2.28 -8.14
N SER A 143 -16.99 1.94 -9.43
CA SER A 143 -16.65 0.59 -9.87
C SER A 143 -15.15 0.53 -10.13
N THR A 144 -14.40 0.06 -9.14
CA THR A 144 -12.94 -0.02 -9.22
C THR A 144 -12.47 -0.96 -10.34
N ASN A 145 -11.29 -0.71 -10.86
CA ASN A 145 -10.65 -1.51 -11.90
C ASN A 145 -9.15 -1.72 -11.59
N PHE A 146 -8.43 -2.40 -12.48
CA PHE A 146 -7.02 -2.76 -12.27
C PHE A 146 -6.06 -1.57 -12.12
N LEU A 147 -6.49 -0.34 -12.45
CA LEU A 147 -5.71 0.88 -12.24
C LEU A 147 -6.11 1.63 -10.97
N SER A 148 -7.30 1.40 -10.41
CA SER A 148 -7.89 2.26 -9.36
C SER A 148 -7.00 2.43 -8.13
N LEU A 149 -6.24 1.41 -7.75
CA LEU A 149 -5.26 1.50 -6.65
C LEU A 149 -4.18 2.58 -6.90
N PHE A 150 -3.83 2.83 -8.16
CA PHE A 150 -2.77 3.76 -8.57
C PHE A 150 -3.30 5.10 -9.08
N VAL A 151 -4.62 5.23 -9.29
CA VAL A 151 -5.24 6.52 -9.63
C VAL A 151 -5.46 7.31 -8.36
N LEU A 152 -4.38 7.99 -7.94
CA LEU A 152 -4.31 8.82 -6.74
C LEU A 152 -3.67 10.16 -7.09
N HIS A 153 -4.01 11.20 -6.35
CA HIS A 153 -3.29 12.45 -6.47
C HIS A 153 -1.85 12.30 -5.95
N PRO A 154 -0.84 12.95 -6.57
CA PRO A 154 0.57 12.83 -6.15
C PRO A 154 0.84 13.03 -4.66
N PHE A 155 0.16 13.99 -4.03
CA PHE A 155 0.27 14.24 -2.59
C PHE A 155 -0.26 13.09 -1.72
N GLU A 156 -1.24 12.33 -2.21
CA GLU A 156 -1.72 11.14 -1.51
C GLU A 156 -0.66 10.04 -1.57
N THR A 157 -0.16 9.74 -2.77
CA THR A 157 0.90 8.75 -2.98
C THR A 157 2.15 9.07 -2.15
N ILE A 158 2.62 10.32 -2.18
CA ILE A 158 3.76 10.75 -1.37
C ILE A 158 3.42 10.68 0.12
N GLY A 159 2.23 11.11 0.52
CA GLY A 159 1.77 11.07 1.92
C GLY A 159 1.81 9.65 2.50
N PHE A 160 1.26 8.68 1.78
CA PHE A 160 1.33 7.26 2.16
C PHE A 160 2.77 6.76 2.28
N GLY A 161 3.62 7.16 1.34
CA GLY A 161 5.04 6.85 1.38
C GLY A 161 5.76 7.44 2.60
N LEU A 162 5.48 8.71 2.93
CA LEU A 162 6.07 9.40 4.07
C LEU A 162 5.64 8.79 5.40
N MET A 163 4.39 8.32 5.53
CA MET A 163 3.95 7.59 6.71
C MET A 163 4.81 6.37 6.99
N MET A 164 5.14 5.59 5.94
CA MET A 164 6.03 4.44 6.07
C MET A 164 7.43 4.88 6.53
N LEU A 165 7.98 5.96 5.95
CA LEU A 165 9.29 6.49 6.36
C LEU A 165 9.29 6.95 7.82
N VAL A 166 8.21 7.56 8.30
CA VAL A 166 8.06 7.95 9.72
C VAL A 166 8.09 6.72 10.63
N VAL A 167 7.38 5.65 10.27
CA VAL A 167 7.42 4.39 11.04
C VAL A 167 8.84 3.81 11.06
N LEU A 168 9.54 3.80 9.93
CA LEU A 168 10.91 3.29 9.82
C LEU A 168 11.97 4.14 10.56
N MET A 169 11.73 5.43 10.76
CA MET A 169 12.59 6.27 11.61
C MET A 169 12.37 6.00 13.11
N GLY A 170 11.24 5.42 13.49
CA GLY A 170 10.89 5.15 14.88
C GLY A 170 11.38 3.79 15.41
N TYR A 171 11.71 2.85 14.52
CA TYR A 171 12.15 1.50 14.89
C TYR A 171 12.92 0.82 13.76
N ASP A 172 13.95 0.05 14.12
CA ASP A 172 14.87 -0.62 13.20
C ASP A 172 14.29 -1.94 12.69
N PHE A 173 13.23 -1.87 11.89
CA PHE A 173 12.59 -3.05 11.31
C PHE A 173 13.57 -3.84 10.44
N SER A 174 13.49 -5.17 10.49
CA SER A 174 14.32 -5.99 9.61
C SER A 174 13.92 -5.84 8.15
N VAL A 175 14.88 -5.96 7.24
CA VAL A 175 14.61 -5.87 5.79
C VAL A 175 13.58 -6.92 5.33
N ILE A 176 13.53 -8.09 5.98
CA ILE A 176 12.53 -9.12 5.69
C ILE A 176 11.13 -8.62 6.08
N SER A 177 10.97 -8.10 7.30
CA SER A 177 9.68 -7.59 7.78
C SER A 177 9.16 -6.46 6.91
N ILE A 178 10.03 -5.51 6.53
CA ILE A 178 9.68 -4.41 5.61
C ILE A 178 9.23 -4.97 4.26
N SER A 179 9.99 -5.91 3.68
CA SER A 179 9.68 -6.50 2.37
C SER A 179 8.37 -7.29 2.39
N VAL A 180 8.14 -8.09 3.43
CA VAL A 180 6.90 -8.86 3.62
C VAL A 180 5.72 -7.92 3.80
N TYR A 181 5.85 -6.89 4.64
CA TYR A 181 4.81 -5.89 4.82
C TYR A 181 4.49 -5.17 3.51
N LEU A 182 5.49 -4.70 2.75
CA LEU A 182 5.25 -4.01 1.47
C LEU A 182 4.53 -4.91 0.45
N MET A 183 4.87 -6.20 0.44
CA MET A 183 4.18 -7.19 -0.39
C MET A 183 2.72 -7.39 0.06
N ILE A 184 2.49 -7.54 1.37
CA ILE A 184 1.13 -7.63 1.93
C ILE A 184 0.35 -6.36 1.60
N ASN A 185 0.95 -5.18 1.76
CA ASN A 185 0.33 -3.90 1.45
C ASN A 185 -0.16 -3.83 0.00
N LEU A 186 0.70 -4.20 -0.95
CA LEU A 186 0.34 -4.20 -2.37
C LEU A 186 -0.77 -5.21 -2.68
N ILE A 187 -0.65 -6.44 -2.17
CA ILE A 187 -1.64 -7.50 -2.38
C ILE A 187 -2.98 -7.08 -1.78
N TRP A 188 -2.99 -6.59 -0.54
CA TRP A 188 -4.21 -6.20 0.17
C TRP A 188 -4.86 -4.98 -0.46
N GLY A 189 -4.08 -3.96 -0.85
CA GLY A 189 -4.58 -2.81 -1.60
C GLY A 189 -5.21 -3.21 -2.94
N THR A 190 -4.60 -4.16 -3.65
CA THR A 190 -5.14 -4.71 -4.89
C THR A 190 -6.46 -5.43 -4.64
N ILE A 191 -6.52 -6.28 -3.60
CA ILE A 191 -7.74 -7.00 -3.21
C ILE A 191 -8.85 -6.03 -2.79
N GLY A 192 -8.53 -4.99 -2.03
CA GLY A 192 -9.46 -3.95 -1.59
C GLY A 192 -10.14 -3.22 -2.76
N HIS A 193 -9.44 -3.09 -3.89
CA HIS A 193 -9.93 -2.43 -5.11
C HIS A 193 -10.48 -3.39 -6.16
N LEU A 194 -10.75 -4.65 -5.85
CA LEU A 194 -11.44 -5.54 -6.80
C LEU A 194 -12.91 -5.11 -6.99
N ASN A 195 -13.47 -5.30 -8.18
CA ASN A 195 -14.92 -5.21 -8.37
C ASN A 195 -15.65 -6.52 -8.00
N ARG A 196 -14.95 -7.51 -7.42
CA ARG A 196 -15.51 -8.80 -7.00
C ARG A 196 -15.01 -9.15 -5.62
N GLU A 197 -15.94 -9.39 -4.70
CA GLU A 197 -15.58 -9.81 -3.34
C GLU A 197 -14.93 -11.20 -3.35
N PHE A 198 -13.64 -11.29 -3.06
CA PHE A 198 -12.92 -12.56 -2.99
C PHE A 198 -13.29 -13.35 -1.73
N PHE A 199 -13.47 -12.68 -0.59
CA PHE A 199 -13.70 -13.29 0.73
C PHE A 199 -15.14 -13.77 0.95
N PRO A 200 -15.37 -14.79 1.81
CA PRO A 200 -16.72 -15.17 2.23
C PRO A 200 -17.43 -14.03 2.96
N ALA A 201 -18.76 -13.92 2.84
CA ALA A 201 -19.54 -12.86 3.49
C ALA A 201 -19.44 -12.84 5.04
N SER A 202 -18.97 -13.93 5.66
CA SER A 202 -18.69 -13.96 7.10
C SER A 202 -17.52 -13.06 7.50
N PHE A 203 -16.61 -12.74 6.58
CA PHE A 203 -15.44 -11.88 6.84
C PHE A 203 -15.84 -10.44 7.12
N ASP A 204 -17.00 -9.97 6.64
CA ASP A 204 -17.51 -8.64 6.97
C ASP A 204 -17.78 -8.49 8.48
N LYS A 205 -18.07 -9.60 9.17
CA LYS A 205 -18.24 -9.61 10.64
C LYS A 205 -16.92 -9.64 11.39
N LEU A 206 -15.80 -9.88 10.70
CA LEU A 206 -14.47 -9.83 11.28
C LEU A 206 -13.93 -8.40 11.25
N LEU A 207 -12.83 -8.18 11.94
CA LEU A 207 -12.12 -6.90 11.98
C LEU A 207 -11.29 -6.67 10.70
N VAL A 208 -11.73 -7.17 9.54
CA VAL A 208 -10.94 -7.22 8.30
C VAL A 208 -11.51 -6.25 7.27
N GLY A 209 -10.64 -5.46 6.64
CA GLY A 209 -10.96 -4.63 5.48
C GLY A 209 -11.03 -5.49 4.22
N THR A 210 -12.23 -5.89 3.84
CA THR A 210 -12.51 -6.69 2.64
C THR A 210 -12.65 -5.82 1.39
N THR A 211 -12.76 -6.45 0.22
CA THR A 211 -13.12 -5.75 -1.03
C THR A 211 -14.45 -5.01 -0.88
N ARG A 212 -15.46 -5.66 -0.28
CA ARG A 212 -16.78 -5.09 -0.05
C ARG A 212 -16.70 -3.91 0.92
N PHE A 213 -15.89 -4.00 1.97
CA PHE A 213 -15.70 -2.92 2.93
C PHE A 213 -15.22 -1.64 2.24
N HIS A 214 -14.20 -1.74 1.37
CA HIS A 214 -13.69 -0.58 0.63
C HIS A 214 -14.63 -0.17 -0.51
N ASN A 215 -15.30 -1.11 -1.19
CA ASN A 215 -16.30 -0.76 -2.19
C ASN A 215 -17.49 0.02 -1.58
N GLN A 216 -17.91 -0.33 -0.35
CA GLN A 216 -18.93 0.44 0.38
C GLN A 216 -18.45 1.84 0.73
N HIS A 217 -17.15 2.04 0.98
CA HIS A 217 -16.56 3.36 1.14
C HIS A 217 -16.66 4.21 -0.13
N HIS A 218 -16.40 3.64 -1.31
CA HIS A 218 -16.61 4.34 -2.60
C HIS A 218 -18.09 4.69 -2.88
N LEU A 219 -19.04 4.02 -2.21
CA LEU A 219 -20.48 4.33 -2.29
C LEU A 219 -20.93 5.35 -1.23
N ASP A 220 -20.29 5.34 -0.06
CA ASP A 220 -20.51 6.25 1.06
C ASP A 220 -19.17 6.71 1.61
N GLU A 221 -18.67 7.81 1.03
CA GLU A 221 -17.38 8.43 1.34
C GLU A 221 -17.24 8.88 2.81
N THR A 222 -18.32 8.83 3.60
CA THR A 222 -18.32 9.20 5.03
C THR A 222 -18.02 8.03 5.97
N LYS A 223 -17.82 6.81 5.46
CA LYS A 223 -17.67 5.56 6.23
C LYS A 223 -16.51 4.72 5.76
N ASN A 224 -16.05 3.78 6.59
CA ASN A 224 -15.08 2.73 6.23
C ASN A 224 -13.73 3.28 5.72
N PHE A 225 -13.05 4.07 6.54
CA PHE A 225 -11.76 4.72 6.20
C PHE A 225 -10.54 3.81 6.38
N GLY A 226 -10.65 2.72 7.15
CA GLY A 226 -9.57 1.74 7.36
C GLY A 226 -9.12 1.09 6.06
N PHE A 227 -7.94 0.46 6.10
CA PHE A 227 -7.33 -0.13 4.90
C PHE A 227 -7.23 -1.65 5.01
N TYR A 228 -6.56 -2.15 6.05
CA TYR A 228 -6.43 -3.59 6.31
C TYR A 228 -7.51 -4.10 7.27
N THR A 229 -7.95 -3.25 8.19
CA THR A 229 -8.87 -3.63 9.27
C THR A 229 -10.03 -2.66 9.40
N SER A 230 -11.11 -3.12 10.02
CA SER A 230 -12.23 -2.25 10.45
C SER A 230 -12.11 -1.82 11.91
N ILE A 231 -10.95 -2.03 12.55
CA ILE A 231 -10.74 -1.77 13.98
C ILE A 231 -10.99 -0.29 14.29
N TRP A 232 -10.33 0.59 13.55
CA TRP A 232 -10.40 2.03 13.76
C TRP A 232 -11.78 2.59 13.43
N ASP A 233 -12.40 2.10 12.36
CA ASP A 233 -13.76 2.49 12.00
C ASP A 233 -14.79 2.13 13.07
N ARG A 234 -14.65 0.95 13.70
CA ARG A 234 -15.53 0.55 14.81
C ARG A 234 -15.25 1.37 16.06
N LEU A 235 -13.97 1.67 16.33
CA LEU A 235 -13.56 2.46 17.49
C LEU A 235 -14.07 3.91 17.41
N PHE A 236 -14.00 4.53 16.23
CA PHE A 236 -14.37 5.93 16.00
C PHE A 236 -15.79 6.12 15.45
N GLY A 237 -16.55 5.04 15.24
CA GLY A 237 -17.95 5.10 14.81
C GLY A 237 -18.15 5.42 13.32
N THR A 238 -17.16 5.12 12.48
CA THR A 238 -17.21 5.29 11.02
C THR A 238 -17.46 3.99 10.26
N TYR A 239 -17.67 2.86 10.95
CA TYR A 239 -17.96 1.56 10.32
C TYR A 239 -19.38 1.46 9.73
N ARG A 240 -19.52 0.81 8.57
CA ARG A 240 -20.79 0.52 7.88
C ARG A 240 -20.80 -0.85 7.23
#